data_AF-A0A3C0FD92-F1
#
_entry.id   AF-A0A3C0FD92-F1
#
_cell.length_a   1.000
_cell.length_b   1.000
_cell.length_c   1.000
_cell.angle_alpha   90.00
_cell.angle_beta   90.00
_cell.angle_gamma   90.00
#
_symmetry.space_group_name_H-M   'P 1'
#
loop_
_entity.id
_entity.type
_entity.pdbx_description
1 polymer ?
#
loop_
_entity_poly.entity_id
_entity_poly.type
_entity_poly.pdbx_seq_one_letter_code
_entity_poly.pdbx_strand_id
1 'polypeptide(L)'
;MRTKTEPVSATELVNQERLALTILEKLGREVVEPGDALVLLNSDSWGAPETGRWLMEAFLAILAEGGPGPGALVLVNRAVLLSEAGPAAYSLSALEMQGVEVLLCSASVREHGVVPVAGRETELPYLVQAILRKKRVITL
;
A
#
# COMPACT_ATOMS: atom_id res chain seq x y z
N MET A 1 -20.42 16.93 -28.68
CA MET A 1 -19.25 17.68 -28.17
C MET A 1 -18.26 16.69 -27.58
N ARG A 2 -17.10 16.46 -28.22
CA ARG A 2 -16.01 15.65 -27.67
C ARG A 2 -15.01 16.60 -27.04
N THR A 3 -14.87 16.59 -25.71
CA THR A 3 -13.81 17.31 -25.01
C THR A 3 -12.50 16.61 -25.32
N LYS A 4 -11.65 17.25 -26.12
CA LYS A 4 -10.24 16.86 -26.27
C LYS A 4 -9.54 17.27 -24.99
N THR A 5 -9.20 16.30 -24.14
CA THR A 5 -8.21 16.50 -23.07
C THR A 5 -6.84 16.49 -23.73
N GLU A 6 -6.19 17.65 -23.78
CA GLU A 6 -4.79 17.76 -24.22
C GLU A 6 -3.87 17.09 -23.19
N PRO A 7 -2.79 16.41 -23.63
CA PRO A 7 -1.85 15.80 -22.71
C PRO A 7 -1.06 16.88 -21.96
N VAL A 8 -1.07 16.79 -20.62
CA VAL A 8 -0.26 17.65 -19.74
C VAL A 8 1.22 17.46 -20.09
N SER A 9 1.94 18.57 -20.27
CA SER A 9 3.34 18.52 -20.67
C SER A 9 4.23 17.99 -19.54
N ALA A 10 5.34 17.33 -19.89
CA ALA A 10 6.30 16.80 -18.92
C ALA A 10 6.84 17.89 -17.96
N THR A 11 6.94 19.13 -18.44
CA THR A 11 7.35 20.29 -17.64
C THR A 11 6.30 20.70 -16.60
N GLU A 12 5.01 20.55 -16.91
CA GLU A 12 3.93 20.82 -15.96
C GLU A 12 3.84 19.76 -14.86
N LEU A 13 4.10 18.49 -15.20
CA LEU A 13 4.19 17.40 -14.22
C LEU A 13 5.32 17.64 -13.21
N VAL A 14 6.52 17.97 -13.71
CA VAL A 14 7.68 18.29 -12.86
C VAL A 14 7.42 19.51 -11.97
N ASN A 15 6.74 20.53 -12.49
CA ASN A 15 6.39 21.72 -11.71
C ASN A 15 5.35 21.43 -10.62
N GLN A 16 4.38 20.54 -10.88
CA GLN A 16 3.39 20.13 -9.89
C GLN A 16 3.99 19.27 -8.77
N GLU A 17 4.89 18.33 -9.10
CA GLU A 17 5.63 17.54 -8.11
C GLU A 17 6.45 18.45 -7.19
N ARG A 18 7.15 19.44 -7.75
CA ARG A 18 7.96 20.40 -7.01
C ARG A 18 7.13 21.30 -6.09
N LEU A 19 5.93 21.68 -6.53
CA LEU A 19 4.99 22.46 -5.72
C LEU A 19 4.42 21.63 -4.57
N ALA A 20 4.08 20.36 -4.81
CA ALA A 20 3.58 19.44 -3.78
C ALA A 20 4.64 19.22 -2.68
N LEU A 21 5.89 18.97 -3.06
CA LEU A 21 7.01 18.85 -2.12
C LEU A 21 7.20 20.11 -1.28
N THR A 22 7.13 21.29 -1.91
CA THR A 22 7.24 22.59 -1.21
C THR A 22 6.10 22.80 -0.20
N ILE A 23 4.89 22.34 -0.51
CA ILE A 23 3.73 22.43 0.40
C ILE A 23 3.92 21.50 1.59
N LEU A 24 4.41 20.28 1.38
CA LEU A 24 4.66 19.31 2.45
C LEU A 24 5.74 19.80 3.42
N GLU A 25 6.84 20.36 2.89
CA GLU A 25 7.90 20.98 3.70
C GLU A 25 7.36 22.13 4.56
N LYS A 26 6.54 23.01 4.00
CA LYS A 26 5.93 24.13 4.74
C LYS A 26 4.93 23.70 5.81
N LEU A 27 4.35 22.51 5.68
CA LEU A 27 3.44 21.93 6.67
C LEU A 27 4.19 21.20 7.80
N GLY A 28 5.54 21.22 7.81
CA GLY A 28 6.33 20.51 8.82
C GLY A 28 6.19 18.99 8.72
N ARG A 29 5.74 18.48 7.57
CA ARG A 29 5.65 17.05 7.30
C ARG A 29 6.94 16.63 6.61
N GLU A 30 7.73 15.83 7.30
CA GLU A 30 8.91 15.20 6.69
C GLU A 30 8.44 14.30 5.53
N VAL A 31 8.98 14.52 4.33
CA VAL A 31 8.73 13.63 3.20
C VAL A 31 9.51 12.36 3.47
N VAL A 32 8.81 11.35 3.99
CA VAL A 32 9.40 10.03 4.24
C VAL A 32 9.49 9.32 2.90
N GLU A 33 10.72 9.22 2.36
CA GLU A 33 10.97 8.43 1.15
C GLU A 33 10.55 6.97 1.41
N PRO A 34 9.73 6.37 0.54
CA PRO A 34 9.28 4.99 0.72
C PRO A 34 10.47 4.03 0.78
N GLY A 35 10.48 3.12 1.76
CA GLY A 35 11.61 2.21 1.96
C GLY A 35 11.90 1.31 0.75
N ASP A 36 13.15 0.88 0.61
CA ASP A 36 13.59 -0.05 -0.47
C ASP A 36 13.03 -1.49 -0.33
N ALA A 37 12.27 -1.77 0.72
CA ALA A 37 11.69 -3.07 1.00
C ALA A 37 10.23 -3.16 0.55
N LEU A 38 9.80 -4.37 0.18
CA LEU A 38 8.40 -4.75 0.00
C LEU A 38 8.05 -5.83 1.02
N VAL A 39 6.88 -5.71 1.63
CA VAL A 39 6.32 -6.75 2.50
C VAL A 39 5.23 -7.48 1.73
N LEU A 40 5.38 -8.78 1.56
CA LEU A 40 4.40 -9.67 0.95
C LEU A 40 3.65 -10.40 2.07
N LEU A 41 2.37 -10.09 2.24
CA LEU A 41 1.47 -10.78 3.16
C LEU A 41 0.69 -11.85 2.41
N ASN A 42 0.81 -13.08 2.87
CA ASN A 42 0.10 -14.24 2.30
C ASN A 42 -1.11 -14.69 3.13
N SER A 43 -1.13 -14.33 4.41
CA SER A 43 -2.20 -14.68 5.35
C SER A 43 -2.73 -13.44 6.05
N ASP A 44 -3.99 -13.52 6.45
CA ASP A 44 -4.64 -12.57 7.36
C ASP A 44 -4.38 -12.87 8.84
N SER A 45 -3.52 -13.84 9.13
CA SER A 45 -3.18 -14.25 10.49
C SER A 45 -1.70 -14.61 10.61
N TRP A 46 -1.09 -14.27 11.74
CA TRP A 46 0.25 -14.71 12.08
C TRP A 46 0.19 -15.88 13.08
N GLY A 47 0.42 -17.11 12.61
CA GLY A 47 0.41 -18.30 13.46
C GLY A 47 -0.99 -18.86 13.71
N ALA A 48 -1.37 -19.08 14.97
CA ALA A 48 -2.64 -19.72 15.32
C ALA A 48 -3.85 -18.82 14.99
N PRO A 49 -5.05 -19.34 14.67
CA PRO A 49 -6.12 -18.54 14.07
C PRO A 49 -6.61 -17.32 14.88
N GLU A 50 -6.98 -17.50 16.15
CA GLU A 50 -7.57 -16.40 16.95
C GLU A 50 -6.52 -15.38 17.39
N THR A 51 -5.40 -15.86 17.94
CA THR A 51 -4.28 -14.98 18.35
C THR A 51 -3.59 -14.36 17.14
N GLY A 52 -3.54 -15.08 16.02
CA GLY A 52 -2.80 -14.68 14.84
C GLY A 52 -3.46 -13.55 14.08
N ARG A 53 -4.79 -13.48 14.05
CA ARG A 53 -5.48 -12.32 13.48
C ARG A 53 -5.14 -11.05 14.26
N TRP A 54 -5.21 -11.12 15.59
CA TRP A 54 -4.81 -10.00 16.46
C TRP A 54 -3.34 -9.61 16.27
N LEU A 55 -2.43 -10.58 16.18
CA LEU A 55 -1.02 -10.33 15.90
C LEU A 55 -0.80 -9.62 14.56
N MET A 56 -1.54 -10.01 13.53
CA MET A 56 -1.46 -9.37 12.21
C MET A 56 -1.99 -7.92 12.24
N GLU A 57 -3.10 -7.68 12.94
CA GLU A 57 -3.64 -6.33 13.15
C GLU A 57 -2.67 -5.45 13.95
N ALA A 58 -2.09 -5.97 15.04
CA ALA A 58 -1.10 -5.28 15.83
C ALA A 58 0.18 -5.00 15.02
N PHE A 59 0.63 -5.94 14.20
CA PHE A 59 1.77 -5.75 13.29
C PHE A 59 1.53 -4.57 12.34
N LEU A 60 0.37 -4.52 11.67
CA LEU A 60 0.03 -3.42 10.76
C LEU A 60 -0.08 -2.08 11.49
N ALA A 61 -0.67 -2.07 12.69
CA ALA A 61 -0.78 -0.86 13.51
C ALA A 61 0.61 -0.31 13.89
N ILE A 62 1.50 -1.17 14.41
CA ILE A 62 2.88 -0.78 14.76
C ILE A 62 3.66 -0.33 13.52
N LEU A 63 3.47 -1.00 12.38
CA LEU A 63 4.10 -0.62 11.12
C LEU A 63 3.67 0.78 10.67
N ALA A 64 2.38 1.11 10.83
CA ALA A 64 1.81 2.41 10.49
C ALA A 64 2.20 3.54 11.46
N GLU A 65 2.48 3.21 12.73
CA GLU A 65 2.95 4.16 13.73
C GLU A 65 4.48 4.40 13.68
N GLY A 66 5.20 3.48 13.05
CA GLY A 66 6.66 3.48 12.96
C GLY A 66 7.25 4.59 12.08
N GLY A 67 8.59 4.64 12.06
CA GLY A 67 9.37 5.47 11.14
C GLY A 67 9.30 4.96 9.69
N PRO A 68 10.32 5.20 8.83
CA PRO A 68 10.24 4.87 7.40
C PRO A 68 9.85 3.41 7.15
N GLY A 69 8.62 3.21 6.68
CA GLY A 69 8.02 1.91 6.39
C GLY A 69 8.54 1.29 5.10
N PRO A 70 8.06 0.09 4.73
CA PRO A 70 8.35 -0.49 3.43
C PRO A 70 7.81 0.42 2.32
N GLY A 71 8.43 0.39 1.14
CA GLY A 71 7.92 1.15 0.01
C GLY A 71 6.76 0.46 -0.72
N ALA A 72 6.36 -0.73 -0.29
CA ALA A 72 5.14 -1.40 -0.73
C ALA A 72 4.70 -2.50 0.24
N LEU A 73 3.39 -2.71 0.36
CA LEU A 73 2.75 -3.89 0.93
C LEU A 73 1.98 -4.60 -0.18
N VAL A 74 2.20 -5.90 -0.37
CA VAL A 74 1.46 -6.73 -1.31
C VAL A 74 0.63 -7.75 -0.53
N LEU A 75 -0.68 -7.76 -0.75
CA LEU A 75 -1.62 -8.70 -0.13
C LEU A 75 -2.07 -9.71 -1.17
N VAL A 76 -1.80 -10.99 -0.92
CA VAL A 76 -2.23 -12.13 -1.75
C VAL A 76 -2.98 -13.15 -0.89
N ASN A 77 -3.73 -14.04 -1.55
CA ASN A 77 -4.49 -15.10 -0.91
C ASN A 77 -5.38 -14.52 0.21
N ARG A 78 -5.37 -15.12 1.40
CA ARG A 78 -6.21 -14.67 2.52
C ARG A 78 -5.83 -13.29 3.05
N ALA A 79 -4.61 -12.79 2.81
CA ALA A 79 -4.21 -11.48 3.32
C ALA A 79 -5.11 -10.35 2.80
N VAL A 80 -5.76 -10.51 1.64
CA VAL A 80 -6.72 -9.52 1.12
C VAL A 80 -7.93 -9.30 2.06
N LEU A 81 -8.22 -10.22 2.99
CA LEU A 81 -9.23 -10.00 4.04
C LEU A 81 -8.86 -8.90 5.05
N LEU A 82 -7.60 -8.44 5.04
CA LEU A 82 -7.13 -7.33 5.87
C LEU A 82 -7.53 -5.96 5.30
N SER A 83 -7.92 -5.89 4.03
CA SER A 83 -8.34 -4.63 3.38
C SER A 83 -9.82 -4.31 3.54
N GLU A 84 -10.63 -5.22 4.10
CA GLU A 84 -12.03 -4.96 4.42
C GLU A 84 -12.18 -4.06 5.66
N ALA A 85 -13.35 -3.43 5.80
CA ALA A 85 -13.64 -2.53 6.90
C ALA A 85 -13.32 -3.17 8.27
N GLY A 86 -12.35 -2.58 8.97
CA GLY A 86 -11.88 -3.08 10.26
C GLY A 86 -10.53 -2.48 10.67
N PRO A 87 -9.97 -2.91 11.82
CA PRO A 87 -8.72 -2.37 12.37
C PRO A 87 -7.55 -2.42 11.37
N ALA A 88 -7.35 -3.56 10.71
CA ALA A 88 -6.28 -3.72 9.73
C ALA A 88 -6.39 -2.71 8.57
N ALA A 89 -7.59 -2.47 8.04
CA ALA A 89 -7.77 -1.53 6.93
C ALA A 89 -7.46 -0.09 7.33
N TYR A 90 -7.74 0.33 8.57
CA TYR A 90 -7.32 1.65 9.05
C TYR A 90 -5.80 1.80 9.05
N SER A 91 -5.06 0.78 9.47
CA SER A 91 -3.60 0.76 9.41
C SER A 91 -3.08 0.74 7.97
N LEU A 92 -3.72 -0.01 7.06
CA LEU A 92 -3.37 0.00 5.64
C LEU A 92 -3.56 1.39 5.03
N SER A 93 -4.69 2.06 5.30
CA SER A 93 -4.91 3.44 4.83
C SER A 93 -3.92 4.43 5.44
N ALA A 94 -3.52 4.25 6.70
CA ALA A 94 -2.49 5.07 7.34
C ALA A 94 -1.13 4.92 6.63
N LEU A 95 -0.75 3.69 6.26
CA LEU A 95 0.44 3.42 5.47
C LEU A 95 0.35 4.06 4.07
N GLU A 96 -0.80 4.00 3.40
CA GLU A 96 -1.02 4.69 2.12
C GLU A 96 -0.79 6.20 2.24
N MET A 97 -1.28 6.82 3.32
CA MET A 97 -1.05 8.25 3.60
C MET A 97 0.41 8.60 3.84
N GLN A 98 1.24 7.63 4.21
CA GLN A 98 2.69 7.76 4.39
C GLN A 98 3.48 7.45 3.11
N GLY A 99 2.80 7.17 1.98
CA GLY A 99 3.46 6.87 0.71
C GLY A 99 3.81 5.40 0.50
N VAL A 100 3.33 4.50 1.36
CA VAL A 100 3.46 3.05 1.13
C VAL A 100 2.45 2.62 0.07
N GLU A 101 2.91 1.98 -1.00
CA GLU A 101 2.01 1.38 -1.98
C GLU A 101 1.34 0.13 -1.39
N VAL A 102 0.02 0.15 -1.16
CA VAL A 102 -0.74 -1.04 -0.72
C VAL A 102 -1.43 -1.68 -1.93
N LEU A 103 -0.97 -2.86 -2.32
CA LEU A 103 -1.38 -3.57 -3.53
C LEU A 103 -2.14 -4.86 -3.17
N LEU A 104 -3.34 -5.02 -3.71
CA LEU A 104 -4.16 -6.20 -3.53
C LEU A 104 -4.15 -7.05 -4.80
N CYS A 105 -4.00 -8.36 -4.69
CA CYS A 105 -4.15 -9.25 -5.83
C CYS A 105 -5.63 -9.36 -6.23
N SER A 106 -5.99 -8.87 -7.42
CA SER A 106 -7.39 -8.89 -7.91
C SER A 106 -7.98 -10.31 -7.93
N ALA A 107 -7.16 -11.33 -8.23
CA ALA A 107 -7.62 -12.72 -8.23
C ALA A 107 -8.01 -13.19 -6.83
N SER A 108 -7.23 -12.84 -5.80
CA SER A 108 -7.52 -13.19 -4.41
C SER A 108 -8.70 -12.40 -3.84
N VAL A 109 -8.82 -11.10 -4.20
CA VAL A 109 -10.00 -10.30 -3.85
C VAL A 109 -11.27 -10.94 -4.39
N ARG A 110 -11.26 -11.36 -5.66
CA ARG A 110 -12.39 -12.05 -6.30
C ARG A 110 -12.67 -13.41 -5.67
N GLU A 111 -11.64 -14.20 -5.39
CA GLU A 111 -11.76 -15.53 -4.78
C GLU A 111 -12.45 -15.45 -3.40
N HIS A 112 -12.10 -14.44 -2.60
CA HIS A 112 -12.62 -14.27 -1.25
C HIS A 112 -13.87 -13.38 -1.17
N GLY A 113 -14.29 -12.76 -2.28
CA GLY A 113 -15.47 -11.87 -2.31
C GLY A 113 -15.29 -10.59 -1.51
N VAL A 114 -14.04 -10.12 -1.37
CA VAL A 114 -13.66 -8.97 -0.54
C VAL A 114 -14.15 -7.67 -1.16
N VAL A 115 -14.68 -6.77 -0.33
CA VAL A 115 -14.95 -5.37 -0.71
C VAL A 115 -13.92 -4.48 -0.01
N PRO A 116 -12.78 -4.16 -0.66
CA PRO A 116 -11.69 -3.46 -0.01
C PRO A 116 -12.06 -2.00 0.27
N VAL A 117 -11.73 -1.53 1.48
CA VAL A 117 -11.81 -0.11 1.87
C VAL A 117 -10.43 0.54 1.96
N ALA A 118 -9.36 -0.25 1.83
CA ALA A 118 -7.96 0.19 1.81
C ALA A 118 -7.15 -0.57 0.75
N GLY A 119 -6.12 0.06 0.18
CA GLY A 119 -5.32 -0.54 -0.88
C GLY A 119 -5.98 -0.54 -2.26
N ARG A 120 -5.17 -0.84 -3.28
CA ARG A 120 -5.59 -0.87 -4.69
C ARG A 120 -5.49 -2.26 -5.28
N GLU A 121 -6.56 -2.73 -5.90
CA GLU A 121 -6.54 -3.96 -6.71
C GLU A 121 -5.56 -3.87 -7.90
N THR A 122 -4.79 -4.93 -8.09
CA THR A 122 -3.77 -5.05 -9.13
C THR A 122 -3.66 -6.47 -9.65
N GLU A 123 -3.40 -6.57 -10.96
CA GLU A 123 -3.20 -7.84 -11.63
C GLU A 123 -1.79 -8.41 -11.40
N LEU A 124 -1.67 -9.73 -11.49
CA LEU A 124 -0.42 -10.45 -11.24
C LEU A 124 0.81 -9.88 -11.99
N PRO A 125 0.75 -9.48 -13.27
CA PRO A 125 1.91 -8.90 -13.95
C PRO A 125 2.45 -7.65 -13.25
N TYR A 126 1.58 -6.80 -12.71
CA TYR A 126 1.99 -5.61 -11.98
C TYR A 126 2.62 -5.98 -10.64
N LEU A 127 2.03 -6.93 -9.90
CA LEU A 127 2.59 -7.42 -8.64
C LEU A 127 4.00 -7.99 -8.83
N VAL A 128 4.22 -8.79 -9.88
CA VAL A 128 5.56 -9.32 -10.21
C VAL A 128 6.56 -8.18 -10.44
N GLN A 129 6.16 -7.13 -11.17
CA GLN A 129 7.02 -5.96 -11.38
C GLN A 129 7.31 -5.20 -10.09
N ALA A 130 6.31 -5.03 -9.21
CA ALA A 130 6.49 -4.40 -7.91
C ALA A 130 7.49 -5.17 -7.04
N ILE A 131 7.39 -6.51 -7.02
CA ILE A 131 8.31 -7.41 -6.31
C ILE A 131 9.74 -7.28 -6.86
N LEU A 132 9.91 -7.32 -8.19
CA LEU A 132 11.24 -7.29 -8.83
C LEU A 132 11.94 -5.92 -8.73
N ARG A 133 11.20 -4.82 -8.58
CA ARG A 133 11.76 -3.46 -8.47
C ARG A 133 12.36 -3.16 -7.10
N LYS A 134 11.97 -3.91 -6.07
CA LYS A 134 12.36 -3.62 -4.68
C LYS A 134 13.61 -4.40 -4.33
N LYS A 135 14.53 -3.79 -3.56
CA LYS A 135 15.84 -4.40 -3.24
C LYS A 135 15.70 -5.57 -2.27
N ARG A 136 14.63 -5.56 -1.47
CA ARG A 136 14.36 -6.57 -0.44
C ARG A 136 12.88 -6.92 -0.44
N VAL A 137 12.60 -8.21 -0.32
CA VAL A 137 11.24 -8.74 -0.14
C VAL A 137 11.21 -9.46 1.20
N ILE A 138 10.29 -9.05 2.05
CA ILE A 138 10.00 -9.66 3.36
C ILE A 138 8.67 -10.39 3.19
N THR A 139 8.61 -11.67 3.54
CA THR A 139 7.38 -12.46 3.39
C THR A 139 6.86 -12.86 4.76
N LEU A 140 5.55 -12.70 4.98
CA LEU A 140 4.83 -13.09 6.18
C LEU A 140 3.63 -13.99 5.83
#